data_AF-A0A357AZ91-F1
#
_entry.id   AF-A0A357AZ91-F1
#
_cell.length_a   1.000
_cell.length_b   1.000
_cell.length_c   1.000
_cell.angle_alpha   90.00
_cell.angle_beta   90.00
_cell.angle_gamma   90.00
#
_symmetry.space_group_name_H-M   'P 1'
#
loop_
_entity.id
_entity.type
_entity.pdbx_description
1 polymer ?
#
loop_
_entity_poly.entity_id
_entity_poly.type
_entity_poly.pdbx_seq_one_letter_code
_entity_poly.pdbx_strand_id
1 'polypeptide(L)'
;MAELRGITVKVPADLHDKVKAEQELLQQTMNQYIQMVLEEHFNPKINKKGGTDMNSNNRTLAFQVSEEFFQRVKDYLTKHPKLKQREFVVGLIEQELDRFETQEAQPEQTDASSENSNEPNSGNAAE
;
A
#
# COMPACT_ATOMS: atom_id res chain seq x y z
N MET A 1 -24.21 24.30 -19.26
CA MET A 1 -23.88 23.41 -20.39
C MET A 1 -22.38 23.50 -20.60
N ALA A 2 -21.66 22.38 -20.69
CA ALA A 2 -20.24 22.42 -21.03
C ALA A 2 -20.09 22.77 -22.51
N GLU A 3 -19.15 23.67 -22.85
CA GLU A 3 -18.83 23.99 -24.24
C GLU A 3 -18.10 22.79 -24.87
N LEU A 4 -18.55 22.35 -26.06
CA LEU A 4 -17.90 21.29 -26.83
C LEU A 4 -17.16 21.91 -28.02
N ARG A 5 -15.92 21.47 -28.26
CA ARG A 5 -15.12 21.88 -29.42
C ARG A 5 -14.68 20.64 -30.20
N GLY A 6 -14.83 20.68 -31.52
CA GLY A 6 -14.43 19.59 -32.40
C GLY A 6 -12.91 19.51 -32.59
N ILE A 7 -12.39 18.28 -32.70
CA ILE A 7 -10.99 18.00 -33.03
C ILE A 7 -10.98 17.21 -34.34
N THR A 8 -10.09 17.55 -35.28
CA THR A 8 -9.91 16.82 -36.55
C THR A 8 -8.43 16.60 -36.81
N VAL A 9 -8.03 15.34 -36.95
CA VAL A 9 -6.64 14.93 -37.16
C VAL A 9 -6.57 13.78 -38.14
N LYS A 10 -5.46 13.69 -38.90
CA LYS A 10 -5.16 12.54 -39.76
C LYS A 10 -4.30 11.57 -38.97
N VAL A 11 -4.67 10.30 -38.96
CA VAL A 11 -3.93 9.22 -38.32
C VAL A 11 -3.44 8.22 -39.37
N PRO A 12 -2.35 7.47 -39.11
CA PRO A 12 -1.93 6.38 -39.98
C PRO A 12 -3.03 5.33 -40.16
N ALA A 13 -3.08 4.68 -41.32
CA ALA A 13 -4.10 3.68 -41.66
C ALA A 13 -4.15 2.55 -40.62
N ASP A 14 -2.99 2.02 -40.20
CA ASP A 14 -2.91 0.95 -39.20
C ASP A 14 -3.52 1.34 -37.85
N LEU A 15 -3.36 2.61 -37.44
CA LEU A 15 -3.92 3.10 -36.19
C LEU A 15 -5.44 3.32 -36.33
N HIS A 16 -5.86 3.83 -37.48
CA HIS A 16 -7.28 3.99 -37.80
C HIS A 16 -8.03 2.65 -37.73
N ASP A 17 -7.45 1.59 -38.29
CA ASP A 17 -8.08 0.27 -38.31
C ASP A 17 -8.17 -0.34 -36.91
N LYS A 18 -7.15 -0.17 -36.06
CA LYS A 18 -7.20 -0.57 -34.65
C LYS A 18 -8.28 0.17 -33.87
N VAL A 19 -8.32 1.49 -34.00
CA VAL A 19 -9.33 2.34 -33.35
C VAL A 19 -10.74 1.94 -33.79
N LYS A 20 -10.94 1.66 -35.09
CA LYS A 20 -12.22 1.21 -35.61
C LYS A 20 -12.64 -0.15 -35.05
N ALA A 21 -11.72 -1.13 -35.03
CA ALA A 21 -12.00 -2.45 -34.49
C ALA A 21 -12.36 -2.41 -33.00
N GLU A 22 -11.66 -1.61 -32.20
CA GLU A 22 -11.91 -1.48 -30.77
C GLU A 22 -13.22 -0.72 -30.49
N GLN A 23 -13.51 0.33 -31.25
CA GLN A 23 -14.78 1.06 -31.16
C GLN A 23 -15.98 0.18 -31.52
N GLU A 24 -15.86 -0.68 -32.55
CA GLU A 24 -16.89 -1.65 -32.92
C GLU A 24 -17.07 -2.73 -31.85
N LEU A 25 -15.97 -3.23 -31.27
CA LEU A 25 -15.99 -4.21 -30.18
C LEU A 25 -16.71 -3.67 -28.93
N LEU A 26 -16.45 -2.41 -28.59
CA LEU A 26 -17.08 -1.73 -27.44
C LEU A 26 -18.51 -1.26 -27.73
N GLN A 27 -18.98 -1.38 -28.98
CA GLN A 27 -20.29 -0.90 -29.46
C GLN A 27 -20.55 0.59 -29.17
N GLN A 28 -19.51 1.42 -29.21
CA GLN A 28 -19.60 2.86 -28.94
C GLN A 28 -19.52 3.66 -30.23
N THR A 29 -19.90 4.94 -30.21
CA THR A 29 -19.63 5.83 -31.36
C THR A 29 -18.17 6.28 -31.36
N MET A 30 -17.61 6.58 -32.54
CA MET A 30 -16.23 7.10 -32.65
C MET A 30 -15.98 8.31 -31.74
N ASN A 31 -16.96 9.21 -31.59
CA ASN A 31 -16.85 10.36 -30.71
C ASN A 31 -16.72 9.95 -29.23
N GLN A 32 -17.55 9.00 -28.78
CA GLN A 32 -17.47 8.46 -27.41
C GLN A 32 -16.14 7.76 -27.15
N TYR A 33 -15.67 6.95 -28.11
CA TYR A 33 -14.40 6.25 -27.99
C TYR A 33 -13.21 7.23 -27.89
N ILE A 34 -13.14 8.21 -28.80
CA ILE A 34 -12.09 9.22 -28.77
C ILE A 34 -12.17 10.08 -27.50
N GLN A 35 -13.38 10.44 -27.06
CA GLN A 35 -13.57 11.14 -25.79
C GLN A 35 -13.04 10.31 -24.62
N MET A 36 -13.35 9.02 -24.53
CA MET A 36 -12.87 8.12 -23.48
C MET A 36 -11.34 8.01 -23.49
N VAL A 37 -10.72 7.83 -24.66
CA VAL A 37 -9.25 7.74 -24.78
C VAL A 37 -8.58 9.06 -24.39
N LEU A 38 -9.14 10.21 -24.79
CA LEU A 38 -8.61 11.52 -24.41
C LEU A 38 -8.80 11.78 -22.92
N GLU A 39 -9.95 11.44 -22.36
CA GLU A 39 -10.22 11.53 -20.92
C GLU A 39 -9.27 10.63 -20.13
N GLU A 40 -8.98 9.41 -20.59
CA GLU A 40 -7.97 8.54 -19.97
C GLU A 40 -6.56 9.14 -20.06
N HIS A 41 -6.19 9.69 -21.23
CA HIS A 41 -4.88 10.27 -21.46
C HIS A 41 -4.62 11.51 -20.60
N PHE A 42 -5.61 12.40 -20.46
CA PHE A 42 -5.50 13.65 -19.70
C PHE A 42 -5.93 13.51 -18.24
N ASN A 43 -6.75 12.51 -17.91
CA ASN A 43 -7.20 12.18 -16.56
C ASN A 43 -7.04 10.67 -16.28
N PRO A 44 -5.80 10.17 -16.07
CA PRO A 44 -5.51 8.76 -15.76
C PRO A 44 -6.13 8.25 -14.45
N LYS A 45 -6.90 9.08 -13.74
CA LYS A 45 -7.61 8.76 -12.49
C LYS A 45 -9.05 8.25 -12.72
N ILE A 46 -9.60 8.34 -13.93
CA ILE A 46 -11.05 8.12 -14.22
C ILE A 46 -11.41 6.66 -14.60
N ASN A 47 -10.43 5.78 -14.88
CA ASN A 47 -10.66 4.33 -15.09
C ASN A 47 -10.91 3.54 -13.79
N LYS A 48 -11.61 4.13 -12.82
CA LYS A 48 -12.07 3.47 -11.59
C LYS A 48 -13.57 3.61 -11.43
N LYS A 49 -14.36 3.14 -12.40
CA LYS A 49 -15.81 2.98 -12.19
C LYS A 49 -16.39 1.91 -13.09
N GLY A 50 -16.13 0.66 -12.71
CA GLY A 50 -16.73 -0.53 -13.32
C GLY A 50 -16.43 -1.83 -12.57
N GLY A 51 -16.45 -1.80 -11.23
CA GLY A 51 -16.34 -2.99 -10.38
C GLY A 51 -14.97 -3.18 -9.70
N THR A 52 -14.86 -2.68 -8.47
CA THR A 52 -13.87 -3.06 -7.44
C THR A 52 -12.38 -2.95 -7.80
N ASP A 53 -11.78 -1.82 -7.38
CA ASP A 53 -10.39 -1.67 -6.95
C ASP A 53 -9.26 -2.29 -7.80
N MET A 54 -8.75 -1.52 -8.77
CA MET A 54 -7.32 -1.50 -9.06
C MET A 54 -6.78 -0.08 -8.84
N ASN A 55 -6.63 0.27 -7.56
CA ASN A 55 -5.71 1.29 -7.11
C ASN A 55 -4.36 0.61 -6.82
N SER A 56 -3.52 0.44 -7.84
CA SER A 56 -2.21 -0.19 -7.74
C SER A 56 -1.21 0.70 -6.99
N ASN A 57 -1.42 0.84 -5.68
CA ASN A 57 -0.37 0.97 -4.67
C ASN A 57 -0.87 0.74 -3.23
N ASN A 58 -2.13 0.33 -3.02
CA ASN A 58 -2.62 -0.05 -1.69
C ASN A 58 -3.05 -1.52 -1.72
N ARG A 59 -2.39 -2.36 -0.94
CA ARG A 59 -2.82 -3.75 -0.67
C ARG A 59 -3.60 -3.78 0.65
N THR A 60 -4.71 -4.51 0.68
CA THR A 60 -5.51 -4.69 1.90
C THR A 60 -4.97 -5.86 2.71
N LEU A 61 -4.61 -5.62 3.97
CA LEU A 61 -4.31 -6.66 4.95
C LEU A 61 -5.54 -6.89 5.84
N ALA A 62 -6.12 -8.08 5.78
CA ALA A 62 -7.25 -8.48 6.61
C ALA A 62 -6.84 -9.63 7.53
N PHE A 63 -7.19 -9.53 8.81
CA PHE A 63 -6.94 -10.56 9.81
C PHE A 63 -8.19 -10.80 10.65
N GLN A 64 -8.39 -12.04 11.07
CA GLN A 64 -9.38 -12.39 12.06
C GLN A 64 -8.75 -12.27 13.45
N VAL A 65 -9.44 -11.58 14.36
CA VAL A 65 -9.04 -11.44 15.77
C VAL A 65 -10.15 -11.96 16.67
N SER A 66 -9.81 -12.26 17.91
CA SER A 66 -10.81 -12.54 18.94
C SER A 66 -11.66 -11.31 19.22
N GLU A 67 -12.91 -11.52 19.63
CA GLU A 67 -13.85 -10.45 19.97
C GLU A 67 -13.34 -9.60 21.15
N GLU A 68 -12.73 -10.25 22.15
CA GLU A 68 -12.11 -9.56 23.29
C GLU A 68 -11.03 -8.57 22.84
N PHE A 69 -10.15 -8.99 21.93
CA PHE A 69 -9.10 -8.13 21.40
C PHE A 69 -9.69 -6.97 20.59
N PHE A 70 -10.71 -7.23 19.78
CA PHE A 70 -11.39 -6.20 19.01
C PHE A 70 -12.01 -5.12 19.91
N GLN A 71 -12.71 -5.52 20.98
CA GLN A 71 -13.27 -4.56 21.94
C GLN A 71 -12.20 -3.75 22.65
N ARG A 72 -11.09 -4.39 23.07
CA ARG A 72 -9.96 -3.68 23.70
C ARG A 72 -9.35 -2.62 22.79
N VAL A 73 -9.19 -2.92 21.49
CA VAL A 73 -8.70 -1.95 20.49
C VAL A 73 -9.70 -0.81 20.30
N LYS A 74 -11.00 -1.13 20.27
CA LYS A 74 -12.07 -0.13 20.13
C LYS A 74 -12.11 0.84 21.32
N ASP A 75 -11.99 0.32 22.54
CA ASP A 75 -11.95 1.13 23.77
C ASP A 75 -10.74 2.06 23.79
N TYR A 76 -9.59 1.56 23.34
CA TYR A 76 -8.38 2.37 23.19
C TYR A 76 -8.58 3.52 22.19
N LEU A 77 -9.10 3.23 20.99
CA LEU A 77 -9.36 4.25 19.98
C LEU A 77 -10.41 5.29 20.44
N THR A 78 -11.39 4.88 21.24
CA THR A 78 -12.40 5.79 21.80
C THR A 78 -11.79 6.80 22.77
N LYS A 79 -10.77 6.39 23.54
CA LYS A 79 -10.01 7.27 24.45
C LYS A 79 -9.03 8.19 23.71
N HIS A 80 -8.69 7.86 22.46
CA HIS A 80 -7.78 8.61 21.60
C HIS A 80 -8.49 9.09 20.32
N PRO A 81 -9.43 10.05 20.42
CA PRO A 81 -10.32 10.44 19.31
C PRO A 81 -9.61 11.08 18.10
N LYS A 82 -8.33 11.46 18.25
CA LYS A 82 -7.50 12.00 17.16
C LYS A 82 -6.83 10.90 16.32
N LEU A 83 -6.88 9.64 16.75
CA LEU A 83 -6.18 8.53 16.12
C LEU A 83 -7.16 7.65 15.33
N LYS A 84 -6.95 7.52 14.02
CA LYS A 84 -7.77 6.61 13.21
C LYS A 84 -7.27 5.17 13.36
N GLN A 85 -8.19 4.21 13.30
CA GLN A 85 -7.86 2.77 13.37
C GLN A 85 -6.78 2.36 12.36
N ARG A 86 -6.86 2.85 11.12
CA ARG A 86 -5.85 2.61 10.09
C ARG A 86 -4.49 3.14 10.52
N GLU A 87 -4.41 4.38 11.01
CA GLU A 87 -3.14 5.02 11.40
C GLU A 87 -2.52 4.31 12.61
N PHE A 88 -3.34 3.86 13.55
CA PHE A 88 -2.90 3.04 14.67
C PHE A 88 -2.25 1.73 14.20
N VAL A 89 -2.92 0.97 13.33
CA VAL A 89 -2.41 -0.31 12.84
C VAL A 89 -1.17 -0.13 11.97
N VAL A 90 -1.18 0.85 11.05
CA VAL A 90 -0.04 1.14 10.19
C VAL A 90 1.17 1.57 11.01
N GLY A 91 0.99 2.48 11.98
CA GLY A 91 2.09 2.96 12.83
C GLY A 91 2.69 1.88 13.73
N LEU A 92 1.88 0.92 14.21
CA LEU A 92 2.39 -0.24 14.94
C LEU A 92 3.29 -1.12 14.06
N ILE A 93 2.91 -1.34 12.80
CA ILE A 93 3.68 -2.14 11.85
C ILE A 93 4.96 -1.42 11.43
N GLU A 94 4.88 -0.13 11.09
CA GLU A 94 6.04 0.69 10.72
C GLU A 94 7.08 0.73 11.84
N GLN A 95 6.65 0.89 13.10
CA GLN A 95 7.56 0.87 14.24
C GLN A 95 8.28 -0.48 14.40
N GLU A 96 7.60 -1.59 14.15
CA GLU A 96 8.20 -2.92 14.24
C GLU A 96 9.16 -3.18 13.08
N LEU A 97 8.81 -2.73 11.86
CA LEU A 97 9.69 -2.80 10.69
C LEU A 97 10.96 -1.96 10.88
N ASP A 98 10.84 -0.73 11.36
CA ASP A 98 11.98 0.16 11.62
C ASP A 98 12.94 -0.43 12.67
N ARG A 99 12.39 -1.09 13.70
CA ARG A 99 13.17 -1.85 14.69
C ARG A 99 13.91 -3.03 14.06
N PHE A 100 13.27 -3.76 13.16
CA PHE A 100 13.86 -4.92 12.49
C PHE A 100 14.98 -4.48 11.52
N GLU A 101 14.73 -3.48 10.68
CA GLU A 101 15.70 -2.92 9.74
C GLU A 101 16.91 -2.29 10.46
N THR A 102 16.68 -1.61 11.59
CA THR A 102 17.77 -1.04 12.41
C THR A 102 18.63 -2.13 13.08
N GLN A 103 18.04 -3.29 13.39
CA GLN A 103 18.78 -4.43 13.95
C GLN A 103 19.51 -5.24 12.87
N GLU A 104 18.96 -5.37 11.66
CA GLU A 104 19.62 -6.05 10.52
C GLU A 104 20.69 -5.20 9.82
N ALA A 105 20.59 -3.87 9.88
CA ALA A 105 21.60 -2.95 9.31
C ALA A 105 22.88 -2.82 10.16
N GLN A 106 22.95 -3.49 11.32
CA GLN A 106 24.25 -3.69 11.97
C GLN A 106 24.93 -4.87 11.28
N PRO A 107 26.02 -4.65 10.51
CA PRO A 107 26.85 -5.78 10.11
C PRO A 107 27.31 -6.44 11.40
N GLU A 108 27.31 -7.76 11.39
CA GLU A 108 27.97 -8.56 12.39
C GLU A 108 29.33 -7.96 12.73
N GLN A 109 29.43 -7.30 13.89
CA GLN A 109 30.67 -7.27 14.62
C GLN A 109 30.70 -8.54 15.44
N THR A 110 30.90 -9.64 14.72
CA THR A 110 31.66 -10.76 15.25
C THR A 110 33.06 -10.24 15.55
N ASP A 111 33.44 -10.32 16.84
CA ASP A 111 34.63 -11.01 17.34
C ASP A 111 35.46 -10.24 18.40
N ALA A 112 35.77 -11.02 19.44
CA ALA A 112 36.90 -10.97 20.35
C ALA A 112 37.10 -9.77 21.29
N SER A 113 36.66 -9.95 22.55
CA SER A 113 37.52 -10.02 23.75
C SER A 113 36.62 -10.07 24.99
N SER A 114 36.85 -10.83 26.04
CA SER A 114 37.77 -11.90 26.39
C SER A 114 37.18 -12.42 27.70
N GLU A 115 37.31 -13.70 27.97
CA GLU A 115 37.10 -14.26 29.31
C GLU A 115 37.81 -13.37 30.34
N ASN A 116 37.09 -12.98 31.41
CA ASN A 116 37.73 -12.93 32.71
C ASN A 116 36.73 -13.43 33.76
N SER A 117 37.01 -14.64 34.18
CA SER A 117 36.54 -15.34 35.37
C SER A 117 36.53 -14.44 36.61
N ASN A 118 35.42 -14.44 37.34
CA ASN A 118 35.40 -14.78 38.76
C ASN A 118 33.98 -14.73 39.32
N GLU A 119 33.40 -15.91 39.53
CA GLU A 119 32.28 -16.12 40.44
C GLU A 119 32.80 -16.02 41.89
N PRO A 120 32.19 -15.19 42.77
CA PRO A 120 32.43 -15.28 44.18
C PRO A 120 31.39 -16.24 44.76
N ASN A 121 31.78 -17.45 45.18
CA ASN A 121 30.96 -18.19 46.13
C ASN A 121 31.78 -18.68 47.32
N SER A 122 31.50 -18.00 48.43
CA SER A 122 31.89 -18.30 49.79
C SER A 122 31.38 -19.68 50.19
N GLY A 123 32.25 -20.69 50.08
CA GLY A 123 32.11 -22.00 50.70
C GLY A 123 32.91 -22.07 51.99
N ASN A 124 32.17 -21.96 53.09
CA ASN A 124 32.55 -21.98 54.50
C ASN A 124 33.78 -22.82 54.90
N ALA A 125 34.58 -22.26 55.81
CA ALA A 125 35.74 -22.88 56.42
C ALA A 125 35.37 -23.92 57.48
N ALA A 126 36.19 -24.97 57.53
CA ALA A 126 36.73 -25.67 58.69
C ALA A 126 35.79 -26.25 59.77
N GLU A 127 35.92 -27.57 59.86
CA GLU A 127 36.07 -28.40 61.08
C GLU A 127 34.85 -28.67 61.97
#